data_AF-K1SW73-F1
#
_entry.id   AF-K1SW73-F1
#
_cell.length_a   1.000
_cell.length_b   1.000
_cell.length_c   1.000
_cell.angle_alpha   90.00
_cell.angle_beta   90.00
_cell.angle_gamma   90.00
#
_symmetry.space_group_name_H-M   'P 1'
#
loop_
_entity.id
_entity.type
_entity.pdbx_description
1 polymer ?
#
loop_
_entity_poly.entity_id
_entity_poly.type
_entity_poly.pdbx_seq_one_letter_code
_entity_poly.pdbx_strand_id
1 'polypeptide(L)'
;MAVINEENYHDEQNKNNILKLRKVLDTLPSFCRDFFRGIEPYTSTRTRLAYAYDIRLFFEFLHEKNSYCHKMEITEFPLSVLDMVQRTDIEEYLDYMSLYQKDGKNITNEERGKARKLAALRSFYNYYFQSERIEKNTAALVPLPKRHEKEIIRL
;
A
#
# COMPACT_ATOMS: atom_id res chain seq x y z
N MET A 1 0.74 -21.13 31.94
CA MET A 1 0.56 -19.97 32.83
C MET A 1 1.16 -18.77 32.11
N ALA A 2 0.35 -17.82 31.66
CA ALA A 2 0.86 -16.63 31.00
C ALA A 2 1.41 -15.68 32.06
N VAL A 3 2.71 -15.41 32.01
CA VAL A 3 3.40 -14.45 32.86
C VAL A 3 2.96 -13.06 32.41
N ILE A 4 2.23 -12.34 33.27
CA ILE A 4 1.88 -10.94 33.04
C ILE A 4 3.08 -10.12 33.50
N ASN A 5 3.98 -9.82 32.56
CA ASN A 5 5.05 -8.84 32.75
C ASN A 5 4.58 -7.47 32.27
N GLU A 6 5.23 -6.41 32.74
CA GLU A 6 4.99 -4.99 32.47
C GLU A 6 5.20 -4.55 30.98
N GLU A 7 4.90 -5.42 30.01
CA GLU A 7 5.02 -5.24 28.54
C GLU A 7 3.78 -4.56 27.90
N ASN A 8 2.99 -3.81 28.67
CA ASN A 8 1.58 -3.59 28.34
C ASN A 8 1.34 -2.68 27.12
N TYR A 9 2.14 -1.63 26.92
CA TYR A 9 1.84 -0.64 25.86
C TYR A 9 2.21 -1.14 24.44
N HIS A 10 3.40 -1.71 24.25
CA HIS A 10 3.86 -2.15 22.93
C HIS A 10 3.04 -3.33 22.41
N ASP A 11 2.65 -4.24 23.30
CA ASP A 11 1.81 -5.38 22.95
C ASP A 11 0.37 -4.97 22.64
N GLU A 12 -0.20 -4.03 23.39
CA GLU A 12 -1.50 -3.44 23.06
C GLU A 12 -1.48 -2.73 21.70
N GLN A 13 -0.42 -1.97 21.39
CA GLN A 13 -0.26 -1.35 20.08
C GLN A 13 -0.14 -2.39 18.97
N ASN A 14 0.62 -3.46 19.19
CA ASN A 14 0.73 -4.56 18.23
C ASN A 14 -0.61 -5.25 17.99
N LYS A 15 -1.35 -5.57 19.06
CA LYS A 15 -2.71 -6.13 18.99
C LYS A 15 -3.64 -5.22 18.21
N ASN A 16 -3.65 -3.92 18.52
CA ASN A 16 -4.48 -2.93 17.82
C ASN A 16 -4.14 -2.83 16.33
N ASN A 17 -2.84 -2.81 15.98
CA ASN A 17 -2.39 -2.79 14.60
C ASN A 17 -2.82 -4.04 13.84
N ILE A 18 -2.76 -5.22 14.47
CA ILE A 18 -3.22 -6.48 13.87
C ILE A 18 -4.73 -6.44 13.62
N LEU A 19 -5.53 -5.95 14.57
CA LEU A 19 -6.98 -5.83 14.40
C LEU A 19 -7.33 -4.85 13.27
N LYS A 20 -6.64 -3.70 13.20
CA LYS A 20 -6.80 -2.74 12.10
C LYS A 20 -6.40 -3.36 10.76
N LEU A 21 -5.27 -4.05 10.70
CA LEU A 21 -4.78 -4.72 9.50
C LEU A 21 -5.83 -5.70 8.97
N ARG A 22 -6.41 -6.55 9.83
CA ARG A 22 -7.48 -7.49 9.44
C ARG A 22 -8.66 -6.78 8.79
N LYS A 23 -9.16 -5.70 9.42
CA LYS A 23 -10.26 -4.89 8.86
C LYS A 23 -9.93 -4.29 7.50
N VAL A 24 -8.68 -3.85 7.29
CA VAL A 24 -8.24 -3.33 5.98
C VAL A 24 -8.16 -4.45 4.94
N LEU A 25 -7.69 -5.65 5.33
CA LEU A 25 -7.61 -6.79 4.43
C LEU A 25 -8.98 -7.30 3.98
N ASP A 26 -10.02 -7.10 4.78
CA ASP A 26 -11.39 -7.45 4.43
C ASP A 26 -11.96 -6.57 3.30
N THR A 27 -11.38 -5.38 3.07
CA THR A 27 -11.77 -4.47 1.98
C THR A 27 -10.85 -4.57 0.75
N LEU A 28 -9.96 -5.56 0.70
CA LEU A 28 -8.93 -5.71 -0.33
C LEU A 28 -9.17 -6.99 -1.14
N PRO A 29 -8.60 -7.08 -2.36
CA PRO A 29 -8.62 -8.32 -3.14
C PRO A 29 -8.06 -9.49 -2.32
N SER A 30 -8.68 -10.67 -2.44
CA SER A 30 -8.34 -11.84 -1.60
C SER A 30 -6.85 -12.21 -1.64
N PHE A 31 -6.22 -12.07 -2.80
CA PHE A 31 -4.80 -12.36 -3.00
C PHE A 31 -3.90 -11.50 -2.09
N CYS A 32 -4.30 -10.28 -1.73
CA CYS A 32 -3.51 -9.41 -0.85
C CYS A 32 -3.12 -10.08 0.48
N ARG A 33 -3.95 -10.99 1.00
CA ARG A 33 -3.64 -11.72 2.24
C ARG A 33 -2.37 -12.55 2.12
N ASP A 34 -2.08 -13.10 0.94
CA ASP A 34 -0.86 -13.88 0.69
C ASP A 34 0.38 -13.01 0.84
N PHE A 35 0.36 -11.80 0.26
CA PHE A 35 1.44 -10.83 0.44
C PHE A 35 1.68 -10.49 1.91
N PHE A 36 0.63 -10.15 2.67
CA PHE A 36 0.78 -9.76 4.08
C PHE A 36 1.23 -10.91 4.99
N ARG A 37 0.86 -12.15 4.64
CA ARG A 37 1.41 -13.36 5.26
C ARG A 37 2.88 -13.57 4.89
N GLY A 38 3.24 -13.33 3.62
CA GLY A 38 4.59 -13.47 3.11
C GLY A 38 5.59 -12.48 3.71
N ILE A 39 5.17 -11.25 4.02
CA ILE A 39 6.05 -10.24 4.63
C ILE A 39 6.07 -10.24 6.17
N GLU A 40 5.17 -10.99 6.81
CA GLU A 40 5.04 -11.03 8.27
C GLU A 40 6.35 -11.32 9.02
N PRO A 41 7.18 -12.32 8.61
CA PRO A 41 8.37 -12.69 9.37
C PRO A 41 9.45 -11.61 9.47
N TYR A 42 9.45 -10.65 8.53
CA TYR A 42 10.50 -9.64 8.42
C TYR A 42 9.97 -8.20 8.43
N THR A 43 8.69 -7.98 8.77
CA THR A 43 8.11 -6.63 8.87
C THR A 43 7.27 -6.43 10.14
N SER A 44 7.42 -5.24 10.74
CA SER A 44 6.63 -4.88 11.93
C SER A 44 5.12 -4.78 11.63
N THR A 45 4.28 -4.96 12.65
CA THR A 45 2.81 -4.78 12.54
C THR A 45 2.45 -3.39 12.02
N ARG A 46 3.20 -2.36 12.42
CA ARG A 46 3.03 -0.97 11.96
C ARG A 46 3.36 -0.82 10.48
N THR A 47 4.45 -1.42 10.01
CA THR A 47 4.84 -1.40 8.59
C THR A 47 3.77 -2.09 7.74
N ARG A 48 3.31 -3.28 8.16
CA ARG A 48 2.25 -4.02 7.47
C ARG A 48 0.95 -3.21 7.38
N LEU A 49 0.53 -2.58 8.49
CA LEU A 49 -0.66 -1.74 8.50
C LEU A 49 -0.52 -0.52 7.55
N ALA A 50 0.64 0.14 7.55
CA ALA A 50 0.90 1.26 6.65
C ALA A 50 0.86 0.84 5.17
N TYR A 51 1.44 -0.32 4.84
CA TYR A 51 1.38 -0.89 3.49
C TYR A 51 -0.06 -1.26 3.09
N ALA A 52 -0.85 -1.81 4.01
CA ALA A 52 -2.25 -2.13 3.74
C ALA A 52 -3.08 -0.88 3.38
N TYR A 53 -2.86 0.24 4.07
CA TYR A 53 -3.53 1.49 3.72
C TYR A 53 -3.09 2.04 2.36
N ASP A 54 -1.81 1.94 2.02
CA ASP A 54 -1.30 2.42 0.72
C ASP A 54 -1.81 1.56 -0.44
N ILE A 55 -1.75 0.23 -0.28
CA ILE A 55 -2.24 -0.72 -1.28
C ILE A 55 -3.75 -0.56 -1.47
N ARG A 56 -4.53 -0.34 -0.39
CA ARG A 56 -5.95 -0.04 -0.50
C ARG A 56 -6.21 1.22 -1.30
N LEU A 57 -5.47 2.29 -1.04
CA LEU A 57 -5.64 3.54 -1.76
C LEU A 57 -5.30 3.40 -3.26
N PHE A 58 -4.35 2.54 -3.60
CA PHE A 58 -4.05 2.22 -5.00
C PHE A 58 -5.22 1.49 -5.67
N PHE A 59 -5.82 0.48 -5.02
CA PHE A 59 -7.00 -0.19 -5.57
C PHE A 59 -8.26 0.70 -5.60
N GLU A 60 -8.45 1.57 -4.60
CA GLU A 60 -9.48 2.62 -4.61
C GLU A 60 -9.31 3.51 -5.85
N PHE A 61 -8.08 3.94 -6.16
CA PHE A 61 -7.77 4.71 -7.37
C PHE A 61 -8.08 3.93 -8.66
N LEU A 62 -7.66 2.66 -8.75
CA LEU A 62 -7.96 1.83 -9.93
C LEU A 62 -9.47 1.67 -10.11
N HIS A 63 -10.22 1.41 -9.04
CA HIS A 63 -11.67 1.31 -9.08
C HIS A 63 -12.33 2.63 -9.55
N GLU A 64 -11.79 3.78 -9.14
CA GLU A 64 -12.35 5.08 -9.51
C GLU A 64 -12.03 5.48 -10.96
N LYS A 65 -10.80 5.21 -11.44
CA LYS A 65 -10.29 5.78 -12.69
C LYS A 65 -10.16 4.79 -13.84
N ASN A 66 -9.97 3.50 -13.56
CA ASN A 66 -9.74 2.50 -14.59
C ASN A 66 -11.06 1.86 -15.04
N SER A 67 -11.36 1.93 -16.34
CA SER A 67 -12.64 1.49 -16.92
C SER A 67 -12.92 -0.02 -16.78
N TYR A 68 -11.88 -0.85 -16.62
CA TYR A 68 -12.02 -2.27 -16.32
C TYR A 68 -12.34 -2.49 -14.84
N CYS A 69 -11.56 -1.86 -13.95
CA CYS A 69 -11.68 -2.02 -12.49
C CYS A 69 -12.93 -1.37 -11.91
N HIS A 70 -13.47 -0.32 -12.55
CA HIS A 70 -14.67 0.39 -12.11
C HIS A 70 -15.94 -0.49 -12.11
N LYS A 71 -15.92 -1.58 -12.89
CA LYS A 71 -17.10 -2.44 -13.11
C LYS A 71 -17.25 -3.56 -12.08
N MET A 72 -16.33 -3.68 -11.14
CA MET A 72 -16.30 -4.74 -10.14
C MET A 72 -15.90 -4.19 -8.79
N GLU A 73 -16.30 -4.87 -7.72
CA GLU A 73 -15.90 -4.49 -6.37
C GLU A 73 -14.40 -4.70 -6.18
N ILE A 74 -13.76 -3.86 -5.35
CA ILE A 74 -12.31 -3.95 -5.09
C ILE A 74 -11.93 -5.35 -4.57
N THR A 75 -12.79 -5.98 -3.78
CA THR A 75 -12.57 -7.33 -3.23
C THR A 75 -12.56 -8.42 -4.30
N GLU A 76 -13.10 -8.16 -5.48
CA GLU A 76 -13.23 -9.09 -6.60
C GLU A 76 -12.11 -8.95 -7.64
N PHE A 77 -11.19 -7.99 -7.49
CA PHE A 77 -10.11 -7.80 -8.45
C PHE A 77 -9.27 -9.08 -8.59
N PRO A 78 -9.10 -9.61 -9.81
CA PRO A 78 -8.21 -10.74 -10.03
C PRO A 78 -6.75 -10.29 -9.96
N LEU A 79 -5.84 -11.22 -9.65
CA LEU A 79 -4.40 -10.94 -9.61
C LEU A 79 -3.88 -10.40 -10.94
N SER A 80 -4.47 -10.82 -12.06
CA SER A 80 -4.13 -10.36 -13.42
C SER A 80 -4.27 -8.85 -13.62
N VAL A 81 -5.02 -8.14 -12.76
CA VAL A 81 -5.03 -6.67 -12.76
C VAL A 81 -3.61 -6.11 -12.62
N LEU A 82 -2.74 -6.75 -11.84
CA LEU A 82 -1.35 -6.29 -11.68
C LEU A 82 -0.54 -6.36 -12.98
N ASP A 83 -0.78 -7.35 -13.85
CA ASP A 83 -0.13 -7.44 -15.17
C ASP A 83 -0.74 -6.48 -16.20
N MET A 84 -1.99 -6.07 -15.99
CA MET A 84 -2.67 -5.08 -16.83
C MET A 84 -2.24 -3.65 -16.53
N VAL A 85 -1.88 -3.35 -15.28
CA VAL A 85 -1.41 -2.04 -14.86
C VAL A 85 -0.11 -1.69 -15.57
N GLN A 86 -0.12 -0.61 -16.33
CA GLN A 86 1.02 -0.07 -17.02
C GLN A 86 1.80 0.89 -16.12
N ARG A 87 3.02 1.21 -16.56
CA ARG A 87 3.87 2.20 -15.89
C ARG A 87 3.15 3.56 -15.77
N THR A 88 2.47 3.98 -16.83
CA THR A 88 1.73 5.24 -16.89
C THR A 88 0.59 5.29 -15.87
N ASP A 89 -0.11 4.19 -15.62
CA ASP A 89 -1.18 4.13 -14.61
C ASP A 89 -0.62 4.39 -13.19
N ILE A 90 0.59 3.90 -12.89
CA ILE A 90 1.23 4.15 -11.60
C ILE A 90 1.74 5.59 -11.52
N GLU A 91 2.23 6.16 -12.62
CA GLU A 91 2.59 7.59 -12.69
C GLU A 91 1.36 8.49 -12.47
N GLU A 92 0.22 8.19 -13.11
CA GLU A 92 -1.06 8.86 -12.90
C GLU A 92 -1.57 8.71 -11.46
N TYR A 93 -1.43 7.52 -10.87
CA TYR A 93 -1.75 7.31 -9.46
C TYR A 93 -0.93 8.25 -8.56
N LEU A 94 0.37 8.37 -8.79
CA LEU A 94 1.23 9.22 -7.97
C LEU A 94 0.92 10.72 -8.16
N ASP A 95 0.49 11.11 -9.36
CA ASP A 95 0.01 12.46 -9.63
C ASP A 95 -1.32 12.75 -8.91
N TYR A 96 -2.28 11.81 -8.99
CA TYR A 96 -3.55 11.87 -8.26
C TYR A 96 -3.34 11.96 -6.74
N MET A 97 -2.28 11.33 -6.21
CA MET A 97 -1.91 11.45 -4.79
C MET A 97 -1.43 12.84 -4.36
N SER A 98 -1.13 13.75 -5.30
CA SER A 98 -0.81 15.15 -5.00
C SER A 98 -1.98 15.88 -4.35
N LEU A 99 -3.19 15.63 -4.86
CA LEU A 99 -4.44 16.18 -4.34
C LEU A 99 -5.60 15.26 -4.73
N TYR A 100 -6.24 14.65 -3.75
CA TYR A 100 -7.45 13.85 -3.95
C TYR A 100 -8.46 14.10 -2.83
N GLN A 101 -9.72 13.77 -3.09
CA GLN A 101 -10.78 13.92 -2.10
C GLN A 101 -11.10 12.56 -1.47
N LYS A 102 -11.18 12.52 -0.14
CA LYS A 102 -11.63 11.33 0.61
C LYS A 102 -12.54 11.77 1.74
N ASP A 103 -13.71 11.14 1.84
CA ASP A 103 -14.72 11.45 2.86
C ASP A 103 -15.06 12.96 2.92
N GLY A 104 -15.17 13.58 1.74
CA GLY A 104 -15.46 15.01 1.59
C GLY A 104 -14.27 15.94 1.87
N LYS A 105 -13.10 15.42 2.28
CA LYS A 105 -11.91 16.21 2.62
C LYS A 105 -10.86 16.15 1.53
N ASN A 106 -10.27 17.29 1.22
CA ASN A 106 -9.08 17.37 0.38
C ASN A 106 -7.87 16.84 1.15
N ILE A 107 -7.20 15.85 0.57
CA ILE A 107 -5.97 15.27 1.10
C ILE A 107 -4.84 15.59 0.11
N THR A 108 -3.74 16.10 0.63
CA THR A 108 -2.50 16.33 -0.12
C THR A 108 -1.40 15.42 0.42
N ASN A 109 -0.53 14.94 -0.46
CA ASN A 109 0.69 14.24 -0.06
C ASN A 109 1.91 14.99 -0.60
N GLU A 110 2.85 15.29 0.29
CA GLU A 110 4.19 15.67 -0.12
C GLU A 110 4.93 14.50 -0.78
N GLU A 111 6.05 14.78 -1.43
CA GLU A 111 6.92 13.81 -2.11
C GLU A 111 7.30 12.62 -1.22
N ARG A 112 7.47 12.83 0.09
CA ARG A 112 7.72 11.75 1.05
C ARG A 112 6.54 10.78 1.16
N GLY A 113 5.31 11.29 1.12
CA GLY A 113 4.08 10.49 1.13
C GLY A 113 3.96 9.64 -0.14
N LYS A 114 4.21 10.25 -1.31
CA LYS A 114 4.23 9.56 -2.61
C LYS A 114 5.31 8.47 -2.66
N ALA A 115 6.53 8.78 -2.22
CA ALA A 115 7.63 7.82 -2.19
C ALA A 115 7.33 6.62 -1.30
N ARG A 116 6.67 6.82 -0.15
CA ARG A 116 6.23 5.73 0.73
C ARG A 116 5.18 4.84 0.06
N LYS A 117 4.19 5.43 -0.62
CA LYS A 117 3.16 4.69 -1.37
C LYS A 117 3.79 3.86 -2.48
N LEU A 118 4.71 4.45 -3.26
CA LEU A 118 5.44 3.72 -4.29
C LEU A 118 6.30 2.60 -3.70
N ALA A 119 6.92 2.80 -2.54
CA ALA A 119 7.68 1.74 -1.87
C ALA A 119 6.79 0.56 -1.44
N ALA A 120 5.58 0.83 -0.94
CA ALA A 120 4.60 -0.21 -0.63
C ALA A 120 4.20 -1.00 -1.90
N LEU A 121 3.91 -0.29 -3.01
CA LEU A 121 3.60 -0.92 -4.31
C LEU A 121 4.77 -1.75 -4.85
N ARG A 122 6.00 -1.24 -4.80
CA ARG A 122 7.18 -1.99 -5.23
C ARG A 122 7.37 -3.27 -4.43
N SER A 123 7.19 -3.23 -3.11
CA SER A 123 7.23 -4.42 -2.27
C SER A 123 6.14 -5.42 -2.67
N PHE A 124 4.92 -4.93 -2.91
CA PHE A 124 3.77 -5.72 -3.32
C PHE A 124 3.98 -6.43 -4.66
N TYR A 125 4.36 -5.69 -5.70
CA TYR A 125 4.66 -6.26 -7.02
C TYR A 125 5.85 -7.21 -6.96
N ASN A 126 6.91 -6.86 -6.22
CA ASN A 126 8.09 -7.71 -6.10
C ASN A 126 7.76 -9.08 -5.50
N TYR A 127 6.87 -9.14 -4.50
CA TYR A 127 6.43 -10.41 -3.91
C TYR A 127 5.75 -11.33 -4.94
N TYR A 128 4.81 -10.81 -5.74
CA TYR A 128 4.14 -11.63 -6.77
C TYR A 128 5.06 -11.97 -7.95
N PHE A 129 5.96 -11.06 -8.29
CA PHE A 129 6.93 -11.30 -9.36
C PHE A 129 7.95 -12.38 -8.97
N GLN A 130 8.50 -12.33 -7.75
CA GLN A 130 9.42 -13.35 -7.24
C GLN A 130 8.77 -14.71 -7.04
N SER A 131 7.45 -14.75 -6.86
CA SER A 131 6.68 -16.01 -6.81
C SER A 131 6.14 -16.44 -8.17
N GLU A 132 6.55 -15.78 -9.26
CA GLU A 132 6.17 -16.08 -10.64
C GLU A 132 4.64 -16.06 -10.87
N ARG A 133 3.90 -15.32 -10.03
CA ARG A 133 2.43 -15.20 -10.11
C ARG A 133 1.98 -14.03 -11.00
N ILE A 134 2.91 -13.15 -11.36
CA ILE A 134 2.74 -12.06 -12.34
C ILE A 134 3.98 -12.03 -13.24
N GLU A 135 3.83 -11.53 -14.46
CA GLU A 135 4.90 -11.48 -15.45
C GLU A 135 5.75 -10.21 -15.34
N LYS A 136 5.15 -9.10 -14.87
CA LYS A 136 5.81 -7.78 -14.90
C LYS A 136 5.80 -7.10 -13.54
N ASN A 137 6.96 -6.68 -13.08
CA ASN A 137 7.08 -5.74 -11.94
C ASN A 137 7.03 -4.29 -12.45
N THR A 138 5.85 -3.81 -12.82
CA THR A 138 5.68 -2.46 -13.39
C THR A 138 5.99 -1.34 -12.38
N ALA A 139 5.73 -1.57 -11.08
CA ALA A 139 6.07 -0.63 -10.01
C ALA A 139 7.58 -0.35 -9.89
N ALA A 140 8.45 -1.30 -10.28
CA ALA A 140 9.90 -1.10 -10.29
C ALA A 140 10.35 -0.14 -11.40
N LEU A 141 9.57 0.02 -12.47
CA LEU A 141 9.91 0.87 -13.62
C LEU A 141 9.64 2.36 -13.38
N VAL A 142 8.82 2.69 -12.37
CA VAL A 142 8.47 4.08 -12.05
C VAL A 142 9.57 4.70 -11.19
N PRO A 143 10.15 5.85 -11.56
CA PRO A 143 11.19 6.50 -10.77
C PRO A 143 10.66 6.97 -9.41
N LEU A 144 11.53 6.97 -8.39
CA LEU A 144 11.16 7.54 -7.10
C LEU A 144 10.92 9.06 -7.23
N PRO A 145 9.89 9.60 -6.58
CA PRO A 145 9.67 11.05 -6.57
C PRO A 145 10.89 11.75 -5.96
N LYS A 146 11.45 12.73 -6.69
CA LYS A 146 12.66 13.43 -6.28
C LYS A 146 12.38 14.22 -5.00
N ARG A 147 13.19 14.02 -3.96
CA ARG A 147 13.19 14.91 -2.81
C ARG A 147 13.84 16.21 -3.23
N HIS A 148 13.12 17.32 -3.16
CA HIS A 148 13.76 18.62 -3.02
C HIS A 148 14.43 18.63 -1.64
N GLU A 149 15.77 18.73 -1.61
CA GLU A 149 16.49 18.93 -0.35
C GLU A 149 15.96 20.24 0.26
N LYS A 150 15.28 20.14 1.40
CA LYS A 150 14.99 21.32 2.21
C LYS A 150 16.33 21.77 2.76
N GLU A 151 16.80 22.96 2.40
CA GLU A 151 17.99 23.56 2.97
C GLU A 151 17.94 23.43 4.50
N ILE A 152 18.98 22.87 5.09
CA ILE A 152 19.11 22.80 6.54
C ILE A 152 19.39 24.24 7.00
N ILE A 153 18.34 24.96 7.40
CA ILE A 153 18.49 26.23 8.10
C ILE A 153 19.09 25.91 9.46
N ARG A 154 20.39 26.18 9.62
CA ARG A 154 21.03 26.26 10.94
C ARG A 154 20.58 27.57 11.58
N LEU A 155 19.82 27.47 12.66
CA LEU A 155 19.54 28.55 13.62
C LEU A 155 20.66 28.61 14.66
#